data_AF-A0A5A5RIK3-F1
#
_entry.id   AF-A0A5A5RIK3-F1
#
_cell.length_a   1.000
_cell.length_b   1.000
_cell.length_c   1.000
_cell.angle_alpha   90.00
_cell.angle_beta   90.00
_cell.angle_gamma   90.00
#
_symmetry.space_group_name_H-M   'P 1'
#
loop_
_entity.id
_entity.type
_entity.pdbx_description
1 polymer ?
#
loop_
_entity_poly.entity_id
_entity_poly.type
_entity_poly.pdbx_seq_one_letter_code
_entity_poly.pdbx_strand_id
1 'polypeptide(L)'
;MVQNYLIGTTGTGLDQTVERIGRDPGLAGANLGTNITGGMTAANGLNQLILEAKQATGVASNGIFTVSDVTAINAWIRANRLAEFTALHGDDDGTTETGFHLVQNDGATQQYRNQNLVDTVFDGIYHIGFLIENGSFVNEDGNANATVTQVADWLTQFYTDRATTNTGLDQITELIIADQGLAQNIPWQEIAGGADAANGLNDLLKTAITTYNLAADGSISESDIAQINNWIRSDATRYNTFVVLHGDDDGTTETGFHLVQNDGAQTTYFAKNLVNTVADGIYHIGFQIQNGRFLNEDGAAIL
;
A
#
# COMPACT_ATOMS: atom_id res chain seq x y z
N MET A 1 19.48 -1.66 -15.52
CA MET A 1 18.52 -1.70 -16.66
C MET A 1 17.14 -1.63 -16.04
N VAL A 2 16.32 -0.67 -16.44
CA VAL A 2 14.91 -0.62 -16.00
C VAL A 2 14.20 -1.73 -16.77
N GLN A 3 13.89 -2.85 -16.10
CA GLN A 3 12.91 -3.78 -16.64
C GLN A 3 11.60 -2.99 -16.70
N ASN A 4 11.05 -2.82 -17.91
CA ASN A 4 9.68 -2.34 -18.08
C ASN A 4 8.77 -3.45 -17.55
N TYR A 5 8.49 -3.42 -16.25
CA TYR A 5 7.53 -4.32 -15.64
C TYR A 5 6.15 -4.01 -16.20
N LEU A 6 5.36 -5.07 -16.44
CA LEU A 6 3.93 -4.93 -16.69
C LEU A 6 3.31 -4.11 -15.54
N ILE A 7 2.50 -3.11 -15.86
CA ILE A 7 1.76 -2.33 -14.88
C ILE A 7 0.30 -2.76 -14.89
N GLY A 8 -0.34 -2.71 -13.73
CA GLY A 8 -1.79 -2.88 -13.66
C GLY A 8 -2.51 -1.79 -14.46
N THR A 9 -3.71 -2.10 -14.94
CA THR A 9 -4.47 -1.24 -15.84
C THR A 9 -5.87 -0.92 -15.33
N THR A 10 -6.17 -1.19 -14.06
CA THR A 10 -7.50 -0.93 -13.49
C THR A 10 -7.72 0.54 -13.17
N GLY A 11 -6.66 1.31 -12.97
CA GLY A 11 -6.73 2.67 -12.43
C GLY A 11 -7.16 2.68 -10.95
N THR A 12 -7.01 1.55 -10.27
CA THR A 12 -7.28 1.38 -8.84
C THR A 12 -5.99 0.97 -8.14
N GLY A 13 -5.99 0.98 -6.81
CA GLY A 13 -4.83 0.51 -6.05
C GLY A 13 -4.51 -0.97 -6.22
N LEU A 14 -5.44 -1.78 -6.76
CA LEU A 14 -5.15 -3.16 -7.07
C LEU A 14 -4.01 -3.30 -8.09
N ASP A 15 -3.71 -2.25 -8.87
CA ASP A 15 -2.56 -2.24 -9.78
C ASP A 15 -1.22 -2.45 -9.03
N GLN A 16 -1.16 -2.11 -7.74
CA GLN A 16 -0.01 -2.40 -6.88
C GLN A 16 0.26 -3.90 -6.72
N THR A 17 -0.74 -4.78 -6.84
CA THR A 17 -0.49 -6.23 -6.72
C THR A 17 0.39 -6.72 -7.86
N VAL A 18 0.14 -6.22 -9.08
CA VAL A 18 0.92 -6.49 -10.28
C VAL A 18 2.36 -5.99 -10.12
N GLU A 19 2.51 -4.75 -9.64
CA GLU A 19 3.83 -4.16 -9.41
C GLU A 19 4.62 -4.90 -8.32
N ARG A 20 3.96 -5.28 -7.23
CA ARG A 20 4.59 -6.01 -6.12
C ARG A 20 5.04 -7.40 -6.53
N ILE A 21 4.27 -8.12 -7.37
CA ILE A 21 4.72 -9.40 -7.95
C ILE A 21 6.00 -9.20 -8.77
N GLY A 22 6.01 -8.22 -9.68
CA GLY A 22 7.18 -7.95 -10.54
C GLY A 22 8.42 -7.53 -9.77
N ARG A 23 8.24 -6.89 -8.61
CA ARG A 23 9.34 -6.40 -7.76
C ARG A 23 9.74 -7.35 -6.63
N ASP A 24 9.11 -8.53 -6.51
CA ASP A 24 9.45 -9.47 -5.45
C ASP A 24 10.86 -10.06 -5.65
N PRO A 25 11.81 -9.81 -4.73
CA PRO A 25 13.18 -10.29 -4.89
C PRO A 25 13.29 -11.82 -4.77
N GLY A 26 12.35 -12.44 -4.06
CA GLY A 26 12.26 -13.88 -3.91
C GLY A 26 11.82 -14.55 -5.21
N LEU A 27 10.72 -14.08 -5.80
CA LEU A 27 10.28 -14.55 -7.12
C LEU A 27 11.37 -14.35 -8.16
N ALA A 28 12.02 -13.18 -8.19
CA ALA A 28 13.12 -12.92 -9.12
C ALA A 28 14.32 -13.87 -8.96
N GLY A 29 14.53 -14.41 -7.75
CA GLY A 29 15.61 -15.36 -7.44
C GLY A 29 15.22 -16.83 -7.64
N ALA A 30 13.93 -17.17 -7.57
CA ALA A 30 13.44 -18.55 -7.53
C ALA A 30 12.61 -18.97 -8.76
N ASN A 31 12.09 -18.02 -9.55
CA ASN A 31 11.13 -18.27 -10.63
C ASN A 31 11.65 -17.72 -11.99
N LEU A 32 11.05 -18.19 -13.08
CA LEU A 32 11.35 -17.74 -14.43
C LEU A 32 10.71 -16.38 -14.71
N GLY A 33 11.43 -15.47 -15.36
CA GLY A 33 10.88 -14.16 -15.73
C GLY A 33 9.62 -14.23 -16.61
N THR A 34 9.46 -15.29 -17.41
CA THR A 34 8.23 -15.56 -18.18
C THR A 34 7.05 -15.94 -17.28
N ASN A 35 7.29 -16.72 -16.22
CA ASN A 35 6.27 -17.11 -15.26
C ASN A 35 5.84 -15.89 -14.42
N ILE A 36 6.82 -15.09 -13.96
CA ILE A 36 6.54 -13.82 -13.27
C ILE A 36 5.66 -12.92 -14.15
N THR A 37 6.02 -12.74 -15.43
CA THR A 37 5.22 -11.93 -16.36
C THR A 37 3.83 -12.53 -16.60
N GLY A 38 3.71 -13.86 -16.64
CA GLY A 38 2.44 -14.58 -16.73
C GLY A 38 1.54 -14.36 -15.51
N GLY A 39 2.07 -14.54 -14.31
CA GLY A 39 1.37 -14.29 -13.06
C GLY A 39 0.97 -12.83 -12.87
N MET A 40 1.83 -11.88 -13.29
CA MET A 40 1.47 -10.45 -13.35
C MET A 40 0.31 -10.18 -14.30
N THR A 41 0.27 -10.84 -15.46
CA THR A 41 -0.82 -10.71 -16.44
C THR A 41 -2.12 -11.27 -15.88
N ALA A 42 -2.06 -12.43 -15.23
CA ALA A 42 -3.17 -13.05 -14.53
C ALA A 42 -3.72 -12.17 -13.41
N ALA A 43 -2.85 -11.67 -12.53
CA ALA A 43 -3.20 -10.75 -11.45
C ALA A 43 -3.91 -9.49 -11.99
N ASN A 44 -3.40 -8.88 -13.07
CA ASN A 44 -4.07 -7.75 -13.71
C ASN A 44 -5.47 -8.14 -14.21
N GLY A 45 -5.62 -9.29 -14.88
CA GLY A 45 -6.93 -9.78 -15.33
C GLY A 45 -7.90 -10.00 -14.16
N LEU A 46 -7.46 -10.60 -13.06
CA LEU A 46 -8.27 -10.81 -11.85
C LEU A 46 -8.69 -9.47 -11.24
N ASN A 47 -7.79 -8.49 -11.19
CA ASN A 47 -8.11 -7.13 -10.73
C ASN A 47 -9.19 -6.47 -11.61
N GLN A 48 -9.16 -6.68 -12.94
CA GLN A 48 -10.20 -6.17 -13.85
C GLN A 48 -11.57 -6.81 -13.56
N LEU A 49 -11.62 -8.11 -13.28
CA LEU A 49 -12.88 -8.79 -12.93
C LEU A 49 -13.45 -8.29 -11.59
N ILE A 50 -12.60 -8.03 -10.60
CA ILE A 50 -13.01 -7.45 -9.31
C ILE A 50 -13.57 -6.03 -9.53
N LEU A 51 -12.90 -5.20 -10.33
CA LEU A 51 -13.37 -3.86 -10.67
C LEU A 51 -14.71 -3.90 -11.40
N GLU A 52 -14.86 -4.76 -12.42
CA GLU A 52 -16.09 -4.93 -13.18
C GLU A 52 -17.25 -5.36 -12.27
N ALA A 53 -17.02 -6.34 -11.40
CA ALA A 53 -18.01 -6.84 -10.45
C ALA A 53 -18.44 -5.77 -9.44
N LYS A 54 -17.49 -5.00 -8.90
CA LYS A 54 -17.77 -3.88 -8.00
C LYS A 54 -18.62 -2.81 -8.70
N GLN A 55 -18.30 -2.47 -9.94
CA GLN A 55 -19.07 -1.50 -10.72
C GLN A 55 -20.49 -1.99 -11.00
N ALA A 56 -20.65 -3.25 -11.38
CA ALA A 56 -21.95 -3.84 -11.69
C ALA A 56 -22.87 -3.97 -10.47
N THR A 57 -22.30 -4.21 -9.29
CA THR A 57 -23.05 -4.36 -8.04
C THR A 57 -23.24 -3.04 -7.28
N GLY A 58 -22.41 -2.01 -7.58
CA GLY A 58 -22.48 -0.70 -6.93
C GLY A 58 -21.97 -0.67 -5.49
N VAL A 59 -21.27 -1.72 -5.06
CA VAL A 59 -20.78 -1.91 -3.68
C VAL A 59 -19.49 -1.13 -3.39
N ALA A 60 -19.16 -1.01 -2.10
CA ALA A 60 -17.94 -0.37 -1.60
C ALA A 60 -17.67 1.02 -2.24
N SER A 61 -18.71 1.85 -2.36
CA SER A 61 -18.62 3.20 -2.94
C SER A 61 -17.84 4.18 -2.05
N ASN A 62 -17.75 3.88 -0.76
CA ASN A 62 -16.94 4.60 0.23
C ASN A 62 -15.48 4.12 0.29
N GLY A 63 -15.06 3.17 -0.57
CA GLY A 63 -13.70 2.61 -0.56
C GLY A 63 -13.42 1.63 0.59
N ILE A 64 -14.44 1.27 1.38
CA ILE A 64 -14.34 0.25 2.44
C ILE A 64 -15.18 -0.94 2.01
N PHE A 65 -14.57 -2.12 1.97
CA PHE A 65 -15.23 -3.37 1.63
C PHE A 65 -15.72 -4.05 2.90
N THR A 66 -16.97 -4.45 2.89
CA THR A 66 -17.59 -5.29 3.92
C THR A 66 -17.74 -6.73 3.42
N VAL A 67 -18.03 -7.67 4.33
CA VAL A 67 -18.38 -9.06 3.98
C VAL A 67 -19.53 -9.12 2.96
N SER A 68 -20.50 -8.21 3.08
CA SER A 68 -21.62 -8.13 2.13
C SER A 68 -21.18 -7.67 0.74
N ASP A 69 -20.27 -6.70 0.67
CA ASP A 69 -19.73 -6.20 -0.60
C ASP A 69 -18.94 -7.29 -1.33
N VAL A 70 -18.07 -8.00 -0.60
CA VAL A 70 -17.27 -9.11 -1.14
C VAL A 70 -18.17 -10.27 -1.59
N THR A 71 -19.22 -10.59 -0.82
CA THR A 71 -20.20 -11.62 -1.20
C THR A 71 -20.96 -11.24 -2.48
N ALA A 72 -21.31 -9.97 -2.65
CA ALA A 72 -21.95 -9.48 -3.87
C ALA A 72 -21.01 -9.54 -5.09
N ILE A 73 -19.75 -9.16 -4.91
CA ILE A 73 -18.70 -9.29 -5.95
C ILE A 73 -18.52 -10.76 -6.34
N ASN A 74 -18.37 -11.66 -5.37
CA ASN A 74 -18.28 -13.10 -5.59
C ASN A 74 -19.47 -13.62 -6.42
N ALA A 75 -20.70 -13.34 -5.98
CA ALA A 75 -21.91 -13.80 -6.65
C ALA A 75 -21.96 -13.30 -8.10
N TRP A 76 -21.55 -12.05 -8.35
CA TRP A 76 -21.52 -11.48 -9.69
C TRP A 76 -20.45 -12.16 -10.57
N ILE A 77 -19.21 -12.34 -10.08
CA ILE A 77 -18.15 -13.03 -10.83
C ILE A 77 -18.59 -14.44 -11.18
N ARG A 78 -19.14 -15.18 -10.22
CA ARG A 78 -19.62 -16.55 -10.44
C ARG A 78 -20.73 -16.64 -11.48
N ALA A 79 -21.63 -15.67 -11.51
CA ALA A 79 -22.74 -15.65 -12.47
C ALA A 79 -22.33 -15.20 -13.88
N ASN A 80 -21.29 -14.36 -14.02
CA ASN A 80 -21.01 -13.64 -15.27
C ASN A 80 -19.63 -13.88 -15.88
N ARG A 81 -18.63 -14.24 -15.05
CA ARG A 81 -17.20 -14.27 -15.42
C ARG A 81 -16.47 -15.51 -14.92
N LEU A 82 -17.17 -16.52 -14.39
CA LEU A 82 -16.52 -17.69 -13.77
C LEU A 82 -15.48 -18.37 -14.66
N ALA A 83 -15.78 -18.57 -15.95
CA ALA A 83 -14.85 -19.22 -16.87
C ALA A 83 -13.56 -18.40 -17.09
N GLU A 84 -13.68 -17.08 -17.19
CA GLU A 84 -12.53 -16.19 -17.35
C GLU A 84 -11.74 -16.08 -16.04
N PHE A 85 -12.45 -15.95 -14.92
CA PHE A 85 -11.86 -15.96 -13.59
C PHE A 85 -11.05 -17.24 -13.35
N THR A 86 -11.59 -18.43 -13.60
CA THR A 86 -10.87 -19.70 -13.41
C THR A 86 -9.65 -19.80 -14.32
N ALA A 87 -9.71 -19.32 -15.56
CA ALA A 87 -8.56 -19.33 -16.46
C ALA A 87 -7.44 -18.37 -16.01
N LEU A 88 -7.81 -17.22 -15.43
CA LEU A 88 -6.86 -16.25 -14.89
C LEU A 88 -6.31 -16.69 -13.54
N HIS A 89 -7.14 -17.26 -12.67
CA HIS A 89 -6.69 -17.86 -11.42
C HIS A 89 -5.66 -18.95 -11.73
N GLY A 90 -5.98 -19.82 -12.67
CA GLY A 90 -5.12 -20.91 -13.07
C GLY A 90 -5.28 -22.13 -12.17
N ASP A 91 -4.32 -23.03 -12.29
CA ASP A 91 -4.29 -24.33 -11.65
C ASP A 91 -2.81 -24.74 -11.51
N ASP A 92 -2.50 -25.53 -10.49
CA ASP A 92 -1.20 -26.15 -10.22
C ASP A 92 -1.25 -27.69 -10.31
N ASP A 93 -2.34 -28.28 -10.82
CA ASP A 93 -2.44 -29.74 -10.97
C ASP A 93 -1.33 -30.32 -11.87
N GLY A 94 -0.46 -31.13 -11.25
CA GLY A 94 0.62 -31.84 -11.90
C GLY A 94 1.94 -31.06 -11.98
N THR A 95 2.44 -30.81 -13.20
CA THR A 95 3.75 -30.17 -13.43
C THR A 95 3.64 -28.93 -14.33
N THR A 96 2.45 -28.37 -14.48
CA THR A 96 2.22 -27.23 -15.38
C THR A 96 1.28 -26.26 -14.71
N GLU A 97 1.86 -25.21 -14.16
CA GLU A 97 1.12 -24.08 -13.60
C GLU A 97 0.60 -23.18 -14.72
N THR A 98 -0.55 -22.56 -14.46
CA THR A 98 -1.13 -21.54 -15.34
C THR A 98 -1.67 -20.37 -14.52
N GLY A 99 -2.03 -19.26 -15.17
CA GLY A 99 -2.67 -18.14 -14.47
C GLY A 99 -1.82 -17.53 -13.37
N PHE A 100 -2.44 -17.22 -12.23
CA PHE A 100 -1.79 -16.68 -11.04
C PHE A 100 -0.92 -17.72 -10.33
N HIS A 101 -1.20 -19.02 -10.48
CA HIS A 101 -0.36 -20.09 -9.94
C HIS A 101 1.06 -20.11 -10.51
N LEU A 102 1.35 -19.36 -11.59
CA LEU A 102 2.72 -19.16 -12.08
C LEU A 102 3.64 -18.39 -11.12
N VAL A 103 3.09 -17.79 -10.06
CA VAL A 103 3.86 -17.04 -9.05
C VAL A 103 3.50 -17.42 -7.62
N GLN A 104 2.49 -18.27 -7.42
CA GLN A 104 2.02 -18.67 -6.10
C GLN A 104 2.83 -19.88 -5.65
N ASN A 105 3.37 -19.82 -4.44
CA ASN A 105 4.31 -20.81 -3.89
C ASN A 105 5.66 -20.93 -4.64
N ASP A 106 6.01 -19.94 -5.48
CA ASP A 106 7.23 -19.92 -6.30
C ASP A 106 8.38 -19.09 -5.72
N GLY A 107 8.40 -18.96 -4.39
CA GLY A 107 9.50 -18.32 -3.68
C GLY A 107 9.33 -16.82 -3.46
N ALA A 108 8.09 -16.29 -3.48
CA ALA A 108 7.82 -14.93 -3.06
C ALA A 108 8.29 -14.68 -1.61
N THR A 109 8.79 -13.47 -1.34
CA THR A 109 9.42 -13.15 -0.03
C THR A 109 8.88 -11.89 0.63
N GLN A 110 8.20 -11.01 -0.10
CA GLN A 110 7.56 -9.85 0.49
C GLN A 110 6.52 -10.27 1.52
N GLN A 111 6.40 -9.44 2.56
CA GLN A 111 5.48 -9.67 3.67
C GLN A 111 4.48 -8.53 3.77
N TYR A 112 3.26 -8.86 4.19
CA TYR A 112 2.23 -7.92 4.61
C TYR A 112 1.67 -8.38 5.94
N ARG A 113 1.84 -7.58 7.00
CA ARG A 113 1.44 -7.95 8.37
C ARG A 113 1.89 -9.36 8.79
N ASN A 114 3.15 -9.69 8.51
CA ASN A 114 3.78 -10.99 8.77
C ASN A 114 3.18 -12.19 8.01
N GLN A 115 2.49 -11.94 6.90
CA GLN A 115 2.01 -12.95 5.97
C GLN A 115 2.71 -12.81 4.63
N ASN A 116 2.94 -13.92 3.92
CA ASN A 116 3.48 -13.85 2.57
C ASN A 116 2.53 -13.05 1.68
N LEU A 117 3.05 -12.00 1.05
CA LEU A 117 2.24 -11.08 0.28
C LEU A 117 1.60 -11.77 -0.94
N VAL A 118 2.34 -12.61 -1.65
CA VAL A 118 1.84 -13.30 -2.85
C VAL A 118 1.08 -14.56 -2.43
N ASP A 119 1.73 -15.43 -1.66
CA ASP A 119 1.25 -16.79 -1.36
C ASP A 119 0.12 -16.82 -0.32
N THR A 120 -0.23 -15.68 0.30
CA THR A 120 -1.31 -15.61 1.28
C THR A 120 -2.26 -14.46 1.00
N VAL A 121 -1.75 -13.24 0.87
CA VAL A 121 -2.62 -12.06 0.75
C VAL A 121 -3.21 -11.97 -0.66
N PHE A 122 -2.38 -12.00 -1.69
CA PHE A 122 -2.87 -11.94 -3.08
C PHE A 122 -3.60 -13.22 -3.47
N ASP A 123 -3.07 -14.39 -3.09
CA ASP A 123 -3.78 -15.67 -3.22
C ASP A 123 -5.20 -15.60 -2.62
N GLY A 124 -5.33 -15.15 -1.38
CA GLY A 124 -6.63 -15.04 -0.72
C GLY A 124 -7.57 -14.01 -1.36
N ILE A 125 -7.07 -12.86 -1.83
CA ILE A 125 -7.86 -11.91 -2.64
C ILE A 125 -8.33 -12.59 -3.93
N TYR A 126 -7.46 -13.36 -4.58
CA TYR A 126 -7.74 -13.97 -5.86
C TYR A 126 -8.60 -15.22 -5.78
N HIS A 127 -8.87 -15.75 -4.59
CA HIS A 127 -9.91 -16.76 -4.38
C HIS A 127 -11.35 -16.20 -4.40
N ILE A 128 -11.54 -14.89 -4.57
CA ILE A 128 -12.85 -14.21 -4.50
C ILE A 128 -13.93 -14.75 -5.44
N GLY A 129 -13.58 -15.47 -6.51
CA GLY A 129 -14.53 -16.08 -7.45
C GLY A 129 -14.96 -17.51 -7.08
N PHE A 130 -14.35 -18.15 -6.08
CA PHE A 130 -14.70 -19.51 -5.67
C PHE A 130 -15.92 -19.58 -4.75
N LEU A 131 -16.36 -20.80 -4.42
CA LEU A 131 -17.51 -20.99 -3.53
C LEU A 131 -17.18 -20.46 -2.12
N ILE A 132 -18.20 -19.95 -1.44
CA ILE A 132 -18.10 -19.55 -0.03
C ILE A 132 -18.78 -20.64 0.80
N GLU A 133 -18.02 -21.26 1.70
CA GLU A 133 -18.52 -22.24 2.66
C GLU A 133 -18.07 -21.87 4.07
N ASN A 134 -19.01 -21.86 5.01
CA ASN A 134 -18.74 -21.54 6.43
C ASN A 134 -18.00 -20.20 6.64
N GLY A 135 -18.19 -19.22 5.76
CA GLY A 135 -17.55 -17.90 5.84
C GLY A 135 -16.14 -17.81 5.23
N SER A 136 -15.65 -18.87 4.59
CA SER A 136 -14.39 -18.89 3.84
C SER A 136 -14.61 -19.18 2.37
N PHE A 137 -13.73 -18.66 1.52
CA PHE A 137 -13.59 -19.16 0.16
C PHE A 137 -13.01 -20.58 0.21
N VAL A 138 -13.51 -21.49 -0.62
CA VAL A 138 -12.89 -22.81 -0.81
C VAL A 138 -11.98 -22.76 -2.03
N ASN A 139 -10.83 -23.41 -1.96
CA ASN A 139 -9.93 -23.57 -3.11
C ASN A 139 -10.48 -24.63 -4.09
N GLU A 140 -9.73 -24.87 -5.15
CA GLU A 140 -10.02 -25.82 -6.24
C GLU A 140 -10.23 -27.25 -5.75
N ASP A 141 -9.56 -27.62 -4.66
CA ASP A 141 -9.66 -28.93 -4.01
C ASP A 141 -10.82 -29.04 -3.01
N GLY A 142 -11.55 -27.95 -2.76
CA GLY A 142 -12.60 -27.86 -1.75
C GLY A 142 -12.09 -27.66 -0.32
N ASN A 143 -10.82 -27.29 -0.14
CA ASN A 143 -10.26 -26.91 1.16
C ASN A 143 -10.54 -25.43 1.45
N ALA A 144 -10.68 -25.07 2.74
CA ALA A 144 -10.86 -23.68 3.12
C ALA A 144 -9.58 -22.85 2.86
N ASN A 145 -9.73 -21.71 2.19
CA ASN A 145 -8.74 -20.63 2.03
C ASN A 145 -9.13 -19.47 2.98
N ALA A 146 -8.95 -18.23 2.56
CA ALA A 146 -9.18 -17.02 3.32
C ALA A 146 -10.66 -16.84 3.67
N THR A 147 -10.90 -16.26 4.83
CA THR A 147 -12.25 -15.84 5.22
C THR A 147 -12.71 -14.67 4.37
N VAL A 148 -14.02 -14.54 4.15
CA VAL A 148 -14.61 -13.40 3.44
C VAL A 148 -14.26 -12.08 4.15
N THR A 149 -14.14 -12.11 5.48
CA THR A 149 -13.69 -10.96 6.29
C THR A 149 -12.26 -10.54 5.96
N GLN A 150 -11.32 -11.48 5.88
CA GLN A 150 -9.93 -11.16 5.51
C GLN A 150 -9.84 -10.56 4.11
N VAL A 151 -10.57 -11.11 3.14
CA VAL A 151 -10.62 -10.56 1.78
C VAL A 151 -11.22 -9.15 1.76
N ALA A 152 -12.24 -8.89 2.57
CA ALA A 152 -12.81 -7.55 2.71
C ALA A 152 -11.77 -6.55 3.28
N ASP A 153 -11.01 -6.96 4.30
CA ASP A 153 -9.96 -6.13 4.88
C ASP A 153 -8.83 -5.84 3.89
N TRP A 154 -8.35 -6.87 3.19
CA TRP A 154 -7.29 -6.71 2.18
C TRP A 154 -7.75 -5.87 0.99
N LEU A 155 -8.96 -6.08 0.47
CA LEU A 155 -9.51 -5.22 -0.59
C LEU A 155 -9.62 -3.77 -0.12
N THR A 156 -10.04 -3.52 1.11
CA THR A 156 -10.07 -2.17 1.68
C THR A 156 -8.68 -1.51 1.68
N GLN A 157 -7.64 -2.29 1.99
CA GLN A 157 -6.26 -1.81 2.06
C GLN A 157 -5.63 -1.59 0.68
N PHE A 158 -5.84 -2.50 -0.26
CA PHE A 158 -5.20 -2.47 -1.57
C PHE A 158 -6.01 -1.75 -2.65
N TYR A 159 -7.34 -1.58 -2.52
CA TYR A 159 -8.14 -1.01 -3.61
C TYR A 159 -7.87 0.49 -3.85
N THR A 160 -7.39 1.22 -2.84
CA THR A 160 -6.98 2.62 -3.00
C THR A 160 -5.47 2.72 -2.86
N ASP A 161 -4.81 3.15 -3.94
CA ASP A 161 -3.41 3.50 -3.88
C ASP A 161 -3.23 4.84 -3.17
N ARG A 162 -2.47 4.80 -2.08
CA ARG A 162 -2.13 5.96 -1.27
C ARG A 162 -0.68 6.39 -1.44
N ALA A 163 0.15 5.59 -2.09
CA ALA A 163 1.58 5.81 -2.21
C ALA A 163 1.92 6.26 -3.64
N THR A 164 1.49 7.49 -3.98
CA THR A 164 1.35 7.93 -5.39
C THR A 164 2.48 8.83 -5.87
N THR A 165 3.50 9.07 -5.04
CA THR A 165 4.58 9.99 -5.41
C THR A 165 5.49 9.43 -6.48
N ASN A 166 5.48 8.11 -6.71
CA ASN A 166 6.40 7.39 -7.59
C ASN A 166 7.87 7.60 -7.18
N THR A 167 8.14 7.58 -5.88
CA THR A 167 9.48 7.74 -5.29
C THR A 167 9.75 6.71 -4.22
N GLY A 168 11.01 6.60 -3.76
CA GLY A 168 11.33 5.76 -2.61
C GLY A 168 10.61 6.15 -1.31
N LEU A 169 10.06 7.37 -1.22
CA LEU A 169 9.29 7.83 -0.05
C LEU A 169 7.94 7.10 0.08
N ASP A 170 7.42 6.54 -1.01
CA ASP A 170 6.18 5.74 -1.01
C ASP A 170 6.26 4.56 -0.03
N GLN A 171 7.48 4.06 0.25
CA GLN A 171 7.70 3.04 1.28
C GLN A 171 7.20 3.46 2.67
N ILE A 172 7.25 4.75 3.04
CA ILE A 172 6.73 5.21 4.33
C ILE A 172 5.21 4.99 4.38
N THR A 173 4.50 5.45 3.34
CA THR A 173 3.04 5.29 3.24
C THR A 173 2.62 3.82 3.22
N GLU A 174 3.31 3.00 2.44
CA GLU A 174 3.04 1.56 2.37
C GLU A 174 3.26 0.86 3.71
N LEU A 175 4.32 1.20 4.43
CA LEU A 175 4.64 0.60 5.72
C LEU A 175 3.69 1.08 6.84
N ILE A 176 3.14 2.30 6.77
CA ILE A 176 2.05 2.73 7.66
C ILE A 176 0.82 1.83 7.47
N ILE A 177 0.40 1.61 6.22
CA ILE A 177 -0.76 0.77 5.89
C ILE A 177 -0.53 -0.69 6.33
N ALA A 178 0.69 -1.19 6.15
CA ALA A 178 1.09 -2.55 6.50
C ALA A 178 1.43 -2.75 7.98
N ASP A 179 1.42 -1.69 8.80
CA ASP A 179 1.82 -1.78 10.21
C ASP A 179 0.81 -2.61 11.01
N GLN A 180 1.28 -3.72 11.59
CA GLN A 180 0.42 -4.59 12.41
C GLN A 180 0.00 -3.92 13.72
N GLY A 181 0.87 -3.11 14.31
CA GLY A 181 0.58 -2.39 15.54
C GLY A 181 -0.54 -1.38 15.33
N LEU A 182 -0.46 -0.55 14.29
CA LEU A 182 -1.54 0.38 13.95
C LEU A 182 -2.86 -0.37 13.70
N ALA A 183 -2.81 -1.44 12.90
CA ALA A 183 -3.99 -2.26 12.59
C ALA A 183 -4.67 -2.88 13.82
N GLN A 184 -3.94 -3.05 14.93
CA GLN A 184 -4.47 -3.58 16.19
C GLN A 184 -5.02 -2.51 17.12
N ASN A 185 -4.57 -1.26 16.99
CA ASN A 185 -4.83 -0.20 17.96
C ASN A 185 -5.81 0.86 17.47
N ILE A 186 -5.85 1.14 16.16
CA ILE A 186 -6.67 2.22 15.59
C ILE A 186 -7.52 1.74 14.41
N PRO A 187 -8.69 2.38 14.16
CA PRO A 187 -9.54 2.06 13.02
C PRO A 187 -8.85 2.36 11.69
N TRP A 188 -9.26 1.64 10.64
CA TRP A 188 -8.71 1.80 9.28
C TRP A 188 -8.75 3.26 8.78
N GLN A 189 -9.78 4.02 9.13
CA GLN A 189 -9.92 5.41 8.71
C GLN A 189 -8.77 6.30 9.21
N GLU A 190 -8.26 6.05 10.41
CA GLU A 190 -7.13 6.79 10.99
C GLU A 190 -5.82 6.37 10.30
N ILE A 191 -5.59 5.08 10.10
CA ILE A 191 -4.46 4.55 9.32
C ILE A 191 -4.44 5.15 7.91
N ALA A 192 -5.59 5.14 7.23
CA ALA A 192 -5.77 5.69 5.90
C ALA A 192 -5.51 7.21 5.87
N GLY A 193 -6.04 7.95 6.86
CA GLY A 193 -5.83 9.40 6.98
C GLY A 193 -4.37 9.77 7.22
N GLY A 194 -3.68 9.06 8.13
CA GLY A 194 -2.25 9.25 8.36
C GLY A 194 -1.38 8.87 7.17
N ALA A 195 -1.74 7.82 6.44
CA ALA A 195 -1.09 7.43 5.19
C ALA A 195 -1.31 8.47 4.07
N ASP A 196 -2.52 9.01 3.92
CA ASP A 196 -2.83 10.08 2.97
C ASP A 196 -2.05 11.37 3.30
N ALA A 197 -1.91 11.68 4.59
CA ALA A 197 -1.10 12.78 5.09
C ALA A 197 0.40 12.59 4.79
N ALA A 198 0.95 11.41 5.10
CA ALA A 198 2.33 11.03 4.77
C ALA A 198 2.62 11.16 3.26
N ASN A 199 1.70 10.69 2.40
CA ASN A 199 1.83 10.84 0.96
C ASN A 199 1.84 12.31 0.52
N GLY A 200 0.97 13.15 1.09
CA GLY A 200 0.99 14.59 0.81
C GLY A 200 2.30 15.25 1.22
N LEU A 201 2.88 14.87 2.37
CA LEU A 201 4.19 15.34 2.83
C LEU A 201 5.31 14.87 1.89
N ASN A 202 5.25 13.62 1.43
CA ASN A 202 6.16 13.08 0.43
C ASN A 202 6.08 13.86 -0.91
N ASP A 203 4.89 14.29 -1.32
CA ASP A 203 4.72 15.10 -2.54
C ASP A 203 5.33 16.49 -2.41
N LEU A 204 5.22 17.14 -1.23
CA LEU A 204 5.92 18.40 -0.94
C LEU A 204 7.44 18.23 -1.04
N LEU A 205 7.99 17.16 -0.45
CA LEU A 205 9.42 16.83 -0.50
C LEU A 205 9.89 16.61 -1.95
N LYS A 206 9.19 15.73 -2.68
CA LYS A 206 9.45 15.44 -4.10
C LYS A 206 9.45 16.72 -4.94
N THR A 207 8.44 17.57 -4.74
CA THR A 207 8.27 18.81 -5.50
C THR A 207 9.43 19.77 -5.23
N ALA A 208 9.83 19.94 -3.97
CA ALA A 208 10.97 20.78 -3.59
C ALA A 208 12.28 20.28 -4.22
N ILE A 209 12.56 18.98 -4.08
CA ILE A 209 13.75 18.32 -4.63
C ILE A 209 13.82 18.52 -6.14
N THR A 210 12.72 18.29 -6.84
CA THR A 210 12.66 18.43 -8.31
C THR A 210 12.82 19.89 -8.74
N THR A 211 12.18 20.84 -8.03
CA THR A 211 12.21 22.27 -8.36
C THR A 211 13.62 22.85 -8.35
N TYR A 212 14.46 22.43 -7.41
CA TYR A 212 15.83 22.92 -7.26
C TYR A 212 16.89 21.95 -7.77
N ASN A 213 16.48 20.81 -8.35
CA ASN A 213 17.40 19.73 -8.75
C ASN A 213 18.34 19.33 -7.60
N LEU A 214 17.77 19.16 -6.40
CA LEU A 214 18.49 18.71 -5.21
C LEU A 214 18.86 17.23 -5.36
N ALA A 215 19.89 16.79 -4.63
CA ALA A 215 20.45 15.43 -4.75
C ALA A 215 20.94 15.03 -6.15
N ALA A 216 21.36 15.99 -6.96
CA ALA A 216 22.00 15.72 -8.25
C ALA A 216 23.30 14.88 -8.12
N ASP A 217 23.93 14.90 -6.94
CA ASP A 217 25.09 14.08 -6.60
C ASP A 217 24.73 12.68 -6.04
N GLY A 218 23.44 12.35 -6.00
CA GLY A 218 22.92 11.10 -5.46
C GLY A 218 22.73 11.11 -3.93
N SER A 219 22.87 12.24 -3.26
CA SER A 219 22.69 12.36 -1.81
C SER A 219 21.90 13.61 -1.41
N ILE A 220 21.15 13.53 -0.31
CA ILE A 220 20.51 14.72 0.29
C ILE A 220 21.44 15.24 1.39
N SER A 221 21.96 16.46 1.19
CA SER A 221 22.83 17.17 2.13
C SER A 221 22.05 18.06 3.10
N GLU A 222 22.72 18.56 4.15
CA GLU A 222 22.14 19.58 5.06
C GLU A 222 21.71 20.85 4.31
N SER A 223 22.44 21.25 3.26
CA SER A 223 22.04 22.38 2.41
C SER A 223 20.79 22.10 1.60
N ASP A 224 20.61 20.88 1.09
CA ASP A 224 19.39 20.48 0.40
C ASP A 224 18.20 20.52 1.35
N ILE A 225 18.37 20.01 2.57
CA ILE A 225 17.37 20.05 3.64
C ILE A 225 16.96 21.48 3.98
N ALA A 226 17.93 22.39 4.16
CA ALA A 226 17.66 23.81 4.40
C ALA A 226 16.92 24.46 3.21
N GLN A 227 17.24 24.07 1.98
CA GLN A 227 16.58 24.56 0.78
C GLN A 227 15.12 24.06 0.67
N ILE A 228 14.85 22.79 1.02
CA ILE A 228 13.49 22.22 1.09
C ILE A 228 12.67 22.97 2.14
N ASN A 229 13.21 23.12 3.35
CA ASN A 229 12.57 23.85 4.45
C ASN A 229 12.19 25.28 4.02
N ASN A 230 13.15 26.03 3.46
CA ASN A 230 12.91 27.39 2.99
C ASN A 230 11.86 27.43 1.87
N TRP A 231 11.85 26.47 0.95
CA TRP A 231 10.83 26.40 -0.10
C TRP A 231 9.42 26.20 0.46
N ILE A 232 9.25 25.32 1.45
CA ILE A 232 7.96 25.11 2.13
C ILE A 232 7.53 26.41 2.83
N ARG A 233 8.42 27.01 3.63
CA ARG A 233 8.10 28.15 4.52
C ARG A 233 7.96 29.50 3.82
N SER A 234 8.60 29.67 2.66
CA SER A 234 8.59 30.95 1.92
C SER A 234 7.27 31.25 1.21
N ASP A 235 6.36 30.27 1.11
CA ASP A 235 5.04 30.44 0.52
C ASP A 235 3.96 30.05 1.54
N ALA A 236 3.05 30.98 1.83
CA ALA A 236 2.03 30.79 2.85
C ALA A 236 1.05 29.65 2.52
N THR A 237 0.77 29.41 1.24
CA THR A 237 -0.14 28.32 0.82
C THR A 237 0.54 26.98 1.02
N ARG A 238 1.79 26.84 0.59
CA ARG A 238 2.58 25.62 0.80
C ARG A 238 2.79 25.34 2.29
N TYR A 239 3.11 26.35 3.07
CA TYR A 239 3.27 26.19 4.51
C TYR A 239 1.96 25.77 5.19
N ASN A 240 0.82 26.34 4.80
CA ASN A 240 -0.48 25.90 5.31
C ASN A 240 -0.81 24.45 4.94
N THR A 241 -0.52 24.03 3.70
CA THR A 241 -0.66 22.63 3.29
C THR A 241 0.23 21.72 4.12
N PHE A 242 1.48 22.10 4.36
CA PHE A 242 2.39 21.36 5.24
C PHE A 242 1.80 21.20 6.64
N VAL A 243 1.34 22.28 7.28
CA VAL A 243 0.77 22.23 8.65
C VAL A 243 -0.45 21.32 8.72
N VAL A 244 -1.36 21.38 7.73
CA VAL A 244 -2.54 20.50 7.70
C VAL A 244 -2.17 19.02 7.54
N LEU A 245 -1.17 18.73 6.71
CA LEU A 245 -0.72 17.36 6.48
C LEU A 245 0.12 16.83 7.65
N HIS A 246 0.98 17.64 8.24
CA HIS A 246 1.66 17.28 9.48
C HIS A 246 0.62 16.98 10.55
N GLY A 247 -0.36 17.87 10.67
CA GLY A 247 -1.43 17.77 11.64
C GLY A 247 -1.01 18.30 13.00
N ASP A 248 -1.81 17.93 13.99
CA ASP A 248 -1.73 18.39 15.35
C ASP A 248 -2.25 17.26 16.27
N ASP A 249 -1.66 17.15 17.46
CA ASP A 249 -2.04 16.25 18.56
C ASP A 249 -2.59 17.00 19.78
N ASP A 250 -2.82 18.32 19.68
CA ASP A 250 -3.37 19.15 20.76
C ASP A 250 -4.79 18.69 21.19
N GLY A 251 -4.85 17.88 22.24
CA GLY A 251 -6.09 17.50 22.93
C GLY A 251 -6.52 16.05 22.71
N THR A 252 -7.75 15.84 22.22
CA THR A 252 -8.34 14.50 22.02
C THR A 252 -8.70 14.22 20.57
N THR A 253 -8.18 14.99 19.62
CA THR A 253 -8.52 14.86 18.20
C THR A 253 -7.27 15.09 17.38
N GLU A 254 -6.65 14.00 16.97
CA GLU A 254 -5.50 14.01 16.08
C GLU A 254 -5.94 14.34 14.65
N THR A 255 -5.04 14.98 13.90
CA THR A 255 -5.22 15.28 12.48
C THR A 255 -3.94 14.99 11.71
N GLY A 256 -4.01 14.96 10.38
CA GLY A 256 -2.82 14.80 9.54
C GLY A 256 -2.05 13.51 9.83
N PHE A 257 -0.73 13.61 9.89
CA PHE A 257 0.17 12.50 10.20
C PHE A 257 0.06 12.02 11.66
N HIS A 258 -0.39 12.89 12.58
CA HIS A 258 -0.61 12.50 13.97
C HIS A 258 -1.72 11.46 14.16
N LEU A 259 -2.57 11.21 13.16
CA LEU A 259 -3.56 10.10 13.18
C LEU A 259 -2.94 8.69 13.32
N VAL A 260 -1.63 8.57 13.15
CA VAL A 260 -0.90 7.30 13.31
C VAL A 260 0.27 7.42 14.28
N GLN A 261 0.59 8.62 14.74
CA GLN A 261 1.76 8.89 15.56
C GLN A 261 1.44 8.61 17.02
N ASN A 262 2.24 7.76 17.67
CA ASN A 262 2.01 7.27 19.02
C ASN A 262 0.83 6.30 19.19
N ASP A 263 0.22 5.85 18.09
CA ASP A 263 -0.93 4.92 18.07
C ASP A 263 -0.56 3.44 17.99
N GLY A 264 0.59 3.09 18.56
CA GLY A 264 1.01 1.70 18.66
C GLY A 264 1.65 1.11 17.40
N ALA A 265 2.13 1.94 16.47
CA ALA A 265 2.96 1.47 15.35
C ALA A 265 4.14 0.59 15.83
N GLN A 266 4.44 -0.49 15.10
CA GLN A 266 5.48 -1.47 15.47
C GLN A 266 6.58 -1.65 14.42
N THR A 267 6.35 -1.20 13.19
CA THR A 267 7.32 -1.30 12.10
C THR A 267 8.57 -0.54 12.45
N THR A 268 9.73 -1.17 12.25
CA THR A 268 11.02 -0.53 12.52
C THR A 268 11.78 -0.23 11.25
N TYR A 269 12.45 0.92 11.21
CA TYR A 269 13.42 1.29 10.19
C TYR A 269 14.67 1.84 10.88
N PHE A 270 15.87 1.40 10.47
CA PHE A 270 17.12 1.65 11.20
C PHE A 270 17.06 1.29 12.70
N ALA A 271 16.37 0.19 13.05
CA ALA A 271 16.12 -0.24 14.43
C ALA A 271 15.38 0.80 15.32
N LYS A 272 14.71 1.78 14.71
CA LYS A 272 13.85 2.76 15.37
C LYS A 272 12.41 2.57 14.90
N ASN A 273 11.44 3.02 15.69
CA ASN A 273 10.05 3.04 15.26
C ASN A 273 9.93 3.89 13.97
N LEU A 274 9.36 3.31 12.91
CA LEU A 274 9.25 4.00 11.63
C LEU A 274 8.38 5.26 11.79
N VAL A 275 7.17 5.10 12.31
CA VAL A 275 6.18 6.19 12.39
C VAL A 275 6.64 7.24 13.41
N ASN A 276 6.88 6.84 14.65
CA ASN A 276 7.14 7.73 15.79
C ASN A 276 8.57 8.28 15.84
N THR A 277 9.41 8.02 14.84
CA THR A 277 10.79 8.51 14.87
C THR A 277 11.35 8.82 13.49
N VAL A 278 11.29 7.87 12.55
CA VAL A 278 11.93 8.07 11.24
C VAL A 278 11.08 8.96 10.35
N ALA A 279 9.81 8.59 10.13
CA ALA A 279 8.86 9.36 9.36
C ALA A 279 8.55 10.69 10.04
N ASP A 280 8.26 10.66 11.34
CA ASP A 280 8.10 11.86 12.16
C ASP A 280 9.28 12.84 12.01
N GLY A 281 10.52 12.39 12.19
CA GLY A 281 11.70 13.25 12.05
C GLY A 281 11.88 13.81 10.63
N ILE A 282 11.49 13.06 9.59
CA ILE A 282 11.47 13.55 8.20
C ILE A 282 10.37 14.61 8.03
N TYR A 283 9.20 14.40 8.62
CA TYR A 283 8.02 15.25 8.43
C TYR A 283 8.04 16.55 9.24
N HIS A 284 8.97 16.70 10.18
CA HIS A 284 9.28 18.00 10.77
C HIS A 284 9.97 19.01 9.81
N ILE A 285 10.25 18.62 8.55
CA ILE A 285 10.98 19.41 7.55
C ILE A 285 10.46 20.83 7.31
N GLY A 286 9.18 21.11 7.59
CA GLY A 286 8.57 22.43 7.37
C GLY A 286 8.66 23.39 8.56
N PHE A 287 9.08 22.91 9.74
CA PHE A 287 9.20 23.73 10.93
C PHE A 287 10.50 24.52 11.00
N GLN A 288 10.58 25.46 11.95
CA GLN A 288 11.74 26.33 12.08
C GLN A 288 12.99 25.52 12.42
N ILE A 289 14.12 25.88 11.82
CA ILE A 289 15.43 25.34 12.19
C ILE A 289 16.06 26.24 13.26
N GLN A 290 16.44 25.67 14.40
CA GLN A 290 17.19 26.34 15.45
C GLN A 290 18.37 25.47 15.89
N ASN A 291 19.58 26.04 15.87
CA ASN A 291 20.82 25.36 16.25
C ASN A 291 21.04 24.03 15.49
N GLY A 292 20.69 23.99 14.20
CA GLY A 292 20.82 22.81 13.35
C GLY A 292 19.78 21.71 13.59
N ARG A 293 18.72 21.98 14.36
CA ARG A 293 17.59 21.07 14.60
C ARG A 293 16.28 21.68 14.14
N PHE A 294 15.35 20.86 13.69
CA PHE A 294 13.96 21.29 13.55
C PHE A 294 13.33 21.50 14.93
N LEU A 295 12.45 22.48 15.03
CA LEU A 295 11.49 22.57 16.12
C LEU A 295 10.27 21.70 15.80
N ASN A 296 9.52 21.28 16.82
CA ASN A 296 8.18 20.71 16.67
C ASN A 296 7.13 21.82 16.52
N GLU A 297 5.88 21.41 16.33
CA GLU A 297 4.68 22.25 16.29
C GLU A 297 4.57 23.23 17.47
N ASP A 298 5.05 22.84 18.66
CA ASP A 298 5.08 23.67 19.87
C ASP A 298 6.30 24.61 20.00
N GLY A 299 7.26 24.52 19.08
CA GLY A 299 8.52 25.29 19.14
C GLY A 299 9.61 24.70 20.03
N ALA A 300 9.51 23.43 20.44
CA ALA A 300 10.55 22.67 21.12
C ALA A 300 11.47 21.94 20.11
N ALA A 301 12.77 21.82 20.39
CA ALA A 301 13.70 21.14 19.48
C ALA A 301 13.56 19.61 19.54
N ILE A 302 13.56 18.94 18.39
CA ILE A 302 13.52 17.47 18.29
C ILE A 302 14.94 16.84 18.28
N LEU A 303 15.04 15.56 18.66
CA LEU A 303 16.29 14.82 18.95
C LEU A 303 17.34 14.84 17.82
#